data_AF-A0A946SVB5-F1
#
_entry.id   AF-A0A946SVB5-F1
#
_cell.length_a   1.000
_cell.length_b   1.000
_cell.length_c   1.000
_cell.angle_alpha   90.00
_cell.angle_beta   90.00
_cell.angle_gamma   90.00
#
_symmetry.space_group_name_H-M   'P 1'
#
loop_
_entity.id
_entity.type
_entity.pdbx_description
1 polymer ?
#
loop_
_entity_poly.entity_id
_entity_poly.type
_entity_poly.pdbx_seq_one_letter_code
_entity_poly.pdbx_strand_id
1 'polypeptide(L)'
;VKACLRLVRFYARESCGKCAPCREGTTWEEKVLRRIYEGQGRPSDLDLLEDIGDNISPGPYPVASFADQDLEAVPFPPKQTTICPLGPSSVAPISSALRRFRPEFEALITLRDSIAVSAAPTPEDV
;
A
#
# COMPACT_ATOMS: atom_id res chain seq x y z
N VAL A 1 1.41 6.13 11.62
CA VAL A 1 0.23 5.88 10.69
C VAL A 1 -0.56 7.13 10.23
N LYS A 2 -1.12 7.97 11.13
CA LYS A 2 -1.99 9.12 10.77
C LYS A 2 -1.42 10.08 9.71
N ALA A 3 -0.12 10.33 9.76
CA ALA A 3 0.57 11.22 8.82
C ALA A 3 0.52 10.66 7.39
N CYS A 4 0.79 9.35 7.21
CA CYS A 4 0.70 8.66 5.93
C CYS A 4 -0.71 8.77 5.33
N LEU A 5 -1.75 8.48 6.12
CA LEU A 5 -3.15 8.62 5.70
C LEU A 5 -3.48 10.04 5.22
N ARG A 6 -2.97 11.08 5.89
CA ARG A 6 -3.22 12.47 5.47
C ARG A 6 -2.62 12.78 4.10
N LEU A 7 -1.41 12.31 3.83
CA LEU A 7 -0.72 12.52 2.55
C LEU A 7 -1.43 11.77 1.42
N VAL A 8 -1.71 10.48 1.61
CA VAL A 8 -2.40 9.67 0.60
C VAL A 8 -3.80 10.21 0.31
N ARG A 9 -4.56 10.62 1.35
CA ARG A 9 -5.87 11.26 1.18
C ARG A 9 -5.79 12.55 0.35
N PHE A 10 -4.71 13.32 0.46
CA PHE A 10 -4.52 14.49 -0.39
C PHE A 10 -4.33 14.06 -1.85
N TYR A 11 -3.45 13.10 -2.13
CA TYR A 11 -3.23 12.61 -3.50
C TYR A 11 -4.47 11.96 -4.11
N ALA A 12 -5.26 11.22 -3.33
CA ALA A 12 -6.52 10.64 -3.79
C ALA A 12 -7.54 11.71 -4.22
N ARG A 13 -7.60 12.84 -3.48
CA ARG A 13 -8.50 13.96 -3.78
C ARG A 13 -8.03 14.84 -4.92
N GLU A 14 -6.73 15.05 -5.04
CA GLU A 14 -6.11 15.87 -6.09
C GLU A 14 -5.80 15.08 -7.37
N SER A 15 -6.13 13.78 -7.41
CA SER A 15 -6.04 12.99 -8.62
C SER A 15 -6.96 13.57 -9.70
N CYS A 16 -6.39 13.95 -10.84
CA CYS A 16 -7.18 14.42 -11.98
C CYS A 16 -8.02 13.31 -12.65
N GLY A 17 -7.83 12.05 -12.25
CA GLY A 17 -8.61 10.92 -12.73
C GLY A 17 -8.26 10.38 -14.12
N LYS A 18 -7.21 10.86 -14.79
CA LYS A 18 -6.89 10.42 -16.17
C LYS A 18 -6.36 8.99 -16.28
N CYS A 19 -5.44 8.58 -15.41
CA CYS A 19 -4.86 7.24 -15.42
C CYS A 19 -5.57 6.34 -14.41
N ALA A 20 -6.02 5.17 -14.86
CA ALA A 20 -6.68 4.17 -14.01
C ALA A 20 -5.85 3.77 -12.78
N PRO A 21 -4.54 3.44 -12.88
CA PRO A 21 -3.75 3.05 -11.70
C PRO A 21 -3.72 4.16 -10.63
N CYS A 22 -3.61 5.43 -11.01
CA CYS A 22 -3.67 6.53 -10.03
C CYS A 22 -5.08 6.76 -9.49
N ARG A 23 -6.11 6.85 -10.34
CA ARG A 23 -7.48 7.17 -9.93
C ARG A 23 -8.05 6.12 -8.97
N GLU A 24 -7.92 4.86 -9.34
CA GLU A 24 -8.44 3.75 -8.52
C GLU A 24 -7.46 3.42 -7.39
N GLY A 25 -6.16 3.36 -7.69
CA GLY A 25 -5.13 2.98 -6.71
C GLY A 25 -5.07 3.92 -5.53
N THR A 26 -4.98 5.25 -5.73
CA THR A 26 -4.94 6.21 -4.61
C THR A 26 -6.19 6.16 -3.74
N THR A 27 -7.35 5.89 -4.35
CA THR A 27 -8.62 5.70 -3.62
C THR A 27 -8.57 4.43 -2.76
N TRP A 28 -7.98 3.34 -3.25
CA TRP A 28 -7.76 2.13 -2.49
C TRP A 28 -6.73 2.32 -1.37
N GLU A 29 -5.61 2.97 -1.64
CA GLU A 29 -4.60 3.32 -0.62
C GLU A 29 -5.24 4.10 0.53
N GLU A 30 -6.07 5.12 0.24
CA GLU A 30 -6.79 5.88 1.27
C GLU A 30 -7.71 4.97 2.10
N LYS A 31 -8.48 4.09 1.46
CA LYS A 31 -9.41 3.17 2.16
C LYS A 31 -8.67 2.21 3.07
N VAL A 32 -7.58 1.61 2.60
CA VAL A 32 -6.78 0.65 3.39
C VAL A 32 -6.11 1.37 4.56
N LEU A 33 -5.46 2.52 4.32
CA LEU A 33 -4.83 3.30 5.39
C LEU A 33 -5.85 3.81 6.42
N ARG A 34 -7.05 4.18 5.99
CA ARG A 34 -8.14 4.57 6.88
C ARG A 34 -8.55 3.42 7.78
N ARG A 35 -8.73 2.22 7.20
CA ARG A 35 -9.05 1.00 7.94
C ARG A 35 -7.98 0.66 8.99
N ILE A 36 -6.70 0.71 8.62
CA ILE A 36 -5.59 0.50 9.57
C ILE A 36 -5.62 1.56 10.66
N TYR A 37 -5.75 2.85 10.30
CA TYR A 37 -5.77 3.94 11.25
C TYR A 37 -6.93 3.86 12.26
N GLU A 38 -8.07 3.31 11.85
CA GLU A 38 -9.25 3.08 12.70
C GLU A 38 -9.12 1.81 13.58
N GLY A 39 -7.96 1.16 13.59
CA GLY A 39 -7.70 -0.05 14.38
C GLY A 39 -8.39 -1.30 13.81
N GLN A 40 -8.77 -1.28 12.53
CA GLN A 40 -9.45 -2.38 11.85
C GLN A 40 -8.55 -3.03 10.78
N GLY A 41 -7.23 -2.84 10.89
CA GLY A 41 -6.26 -3.38 9.95
C GLY A 41 -6.33 -4.91 9.89
N ARG A 42 -6.10 -5.47 8.70
CA ARG A 42 -6.03 -6.91 8.44
C ARG A 42 -4.58 -7.33 8.22
N PRO A 43 -4.22 -8.60 8.48
CA PRO A 43 -2.87 -9.10 8.21
C PRO A 43 -2.40 -8.86 6.77
N SER A 44 -3.32 -8.92 5.80
CA SER A 44 -3.04 -8.70 4.37
C SER A 44 -2.95 -7.22 3.95
N ASP A 45 -3.17 -6.26 4.86
CA ASP A 45 -3.31 -4.86 4.46
C ASP A 45 -2.00 -4.19 4.07
N LEU A 46 -0.88 -4.62 4.66
CA LEU A 46 0.43 -4.07 4.32
C LEU A 46 0.88 -4.54 2.94
N ASP A 47 0.74 -5.83 2.67
CA ASP A 47 1.02 -6.41 1.36
C ASP A 47 0.11 -5.78 0.28
N LEU A 48 -1.17 -5.58 0.59
CA LEU A 48 -2.10 -4.90 -0.32
C LEU A 48 -1.67 -3.44 -0.62
N LEU A 49 -1.16 -2.71 0.37
CA LEU A 49 -0.63 -1.35 0.14
C LEU A 49 0.58 -1.35 -0.78
N GLU A 50 1.48 -2.33 -0.63
CA GLU A 50 2.64 -2.52 -1.50
C GLU A 50 2.20 -2.90 -2.92
N ASP A 51 1.25 -3.83 -3.07
CA ASP A 51 0.69 -4.26 -4.36
C ASP A 51 0.01 -3.10 -5.12
N ILE A 52 -0.74 -2.26 -4.42
CA ILE A 52 -1.35 -1.07 -5.04
C ILE A 52 -0.25 -0.09 -5.47
N GLY A 53 0.75 0.13 -4.62
CA GLY A 53 1.91 0.97 -4.91
C GLY A 53 2.67 0.51 -6.14
N ASP A 54 2.90 -0.80 -6.28
CA ASP A 54 3.57 -1.40 -7.44
C ASP A 54 2.75 -1.27 -8.73
N ASN A 55 1.42 -1.34 -8.66
CA ASN A 55 0.57 -1.07 -9.82
C ASN A 55 0.68 0.38 -10.33
N ILE A 56 0.97 1.33 -9.44
CA ILE A 56 1.18 2.76 -9.77
C ILE A 56 2.62 3.02 -10.21
N SER A 57 3.57 2.50 -9.45
CA SER A 57 5.01 2.77 -9.54
C SER A 57 5.80 1.46 -9.40
N PRO A 58 5.92 0.65 -10.47
CA PRO A 58 6.44 -0.71 -10.36
C PRO A 58 7.88 -0.81 -9.86
N GLY A 59 8.10 -1.70 -8.90
CA GLY A 59 9.42 -2.03 -8.38
C GLY A 59 9.83 -1.12 -7.21
N PRO A 60 11.09 -1.22 -6.76
CA PRO A 60 11.51 -0.53 -5.55
C PRO A 60 11.40 0.99 -5.73
N TYR A 61 10.73 1.64 -4.78
CA TYR A 61 10.61 3.09 -4.78
C TYR A 61 11.97 3.74 -4.45
N PRO A 62 12.36 4.85 -5.13
CA PRO A 62 13.62 5.52 -4.93
C PRO A 62 13.96 5.79 -3.46
N VAL A 63 15.21 5.55 -3.10
CA VAL A 63 15.73 5.72 -1.75
C VAL A 63 17.22 6.02 -1.82
N ALA A 64 17.71 6.89 -0.92
CA ALA A 64 19.14 7.06 -0.72
C ALA A 64 19.73 5.82 -0.06
N SER A 65 21.04 5.61 -0.18
CA SER A 65 21.70 4.57 0.60
C SER A 65 21.66 4.91 2.10
N PHE A 66 21.40 3.90 2.92
CA PHE A 66 21.39 4.01 4.38
C PHE A 66 22.10 2.79 4.98
N ALA A 67 23.38 2.96 5.31
CA ALA A 67 24.24 1.88 5.79
C ALA A 67 23.70 1.18 7.05
N ASP A 68 23.16 1.96 8.00
CA ASP A 68 22.63 1.43 9.27
C ASP A 68 21.40 0.49 9.11
N GLN A 69 20.85 0.42 7.90
CA GLN A 69 19.64 -0.36 7.58
C GLN A 69 19.84 -1.31 6.40
N ASP A 70 21.10 -1.58 6.03
CA ASP A 70 21.47 -2.43 4.88
C ASP A 70 20.69 -2.07 3.59
N LEU A 71 20.50 -0.77 3.37
CA LEU A 71 19.65 -0.23 2.31
C LEU A 71 20.50 0.40 1.22
N GLU A 72 20.55 -0.27 0.07
CA GLU A 72 21.20 0.22 -1.14
C GLU A 72 20.39 1.32 -1.83
N ALA A 73 21.10 2.21 -2.54
CA ALA A 73 20.46 3.31 -3.24
C ALA A 73 19.61 2.80 -4.42
N VAL A 74 18.38 3.30 -4.51
CA VAL A 74 17.49 3.09 -5.66
C VAL A 74 17.38 4.42 -6.41
N PRO A 75 17.92 4.53 -7.64
CA PRO A 75 17.97 5.80 -8.36
C PRO A 75 16.59 6.37 -8.73
N PHE A 76 16.50 7.70 -8.74
CA PHE A 76 15.41 8.44 -9.35
C PHE A 76 15.63 8.57 -10.88
N PRO A 77 14.59 8.57 -11.73
CA PRO A 77 13.15 8.56 -11.43
C PRO A 77 12.57 7.16 -11.16
N PRO A 78 11.46 7.08 -10.38
CA PRO A 78 10.73 5.82 -10.25
C PRO A 78 10.16 5.39 -11.60
N LYS A 79 10.08 4.07 -11.83
CA LYS A 79 9.23 3.54 -12.88
C LYS A 79 7.78 3.83 -12.52
N GLN A 80 6.95 4.15 -13.51
CA GLN A 80 5.54 4.44 -13.28
C GLN A 80 4.69 3.99 -14.46
N THR A 81 3.45 3.61 -14.17
CA THR A 81 2.40 3.30 -15.15
C THR A 81 1.41 4.47 -15.30
N THR A 82 1.71 5.60 -14.68
CA THR A 82 0.90 6.82 -14.67
C THR A 82 1.42 7.89 -15.62
N ILE A 83 0.53 8.78 -16.05
CA ILE A 83 0.85 9.84 -17.03
C ILE A 83 1.68 10.98 -16.41
N CYS A 84 1.53 11.24 -15.10
CA CYS A 84 2.20 12.34 -14.43
C CYS A 84 2.78 11.93 -13.06
N PRO A 85 3.68 12.75 -12.48
CA PRO A 85 4.36 12.43 -11.23
C PRO A 85 3.43 12.31 -10.00
N LEU A 86 2.16 12.71 -10.09
CA LEU A 86 1.21 12.56 -8.98
C LEU A 86 1.07 11.08 -8.57
N GLY A 87 1.03 10.17 -9.55
CA GLY A 87 0.96 8.73 -9.32
C GLY A 87 2.05 8.24 -8.39
N PRO A 88 3.34 8.22 -8.81
CA PRO A 88 4.42 7.79 -7.93
C PRO A 88 4.53 8.64 -6.66
N SER A 89 4.08 9.90 -6.65
CA SER A 89 4.09 10.71 -5.43
C SER A 89 3.13 10.19 -4.34
N SER A 90 2.04 9.50 -4.69
CA SER A 90 1.15 8.88 -3.70
C SER A 90 1.78 7.64 -3.03
N VAL A 91 2.69 6.97 -3.72
CA VAL A 91 3.40 5.76 -3.24
C VAL A 91 4.54 6.11 -2.27
N ALA A 92 5.19 7.26 -2.44
CA ALA A 92 6.28 7.72 -1.57
C ALA A 92 5.97 7.68 -0.05
N PRO A 93 4.83 8.22 0.45
CA PRO A 93 4.49 8.17 1.87
C PRO A 93 4.20 6.76 2.37
N ILE A 94 3.77 5.83 1.51
CA ILE A 94 3.53 4.43 1.89
C ILE A 94 4.87 3.70 1.99
N SER A 95 5.68 3.73 0.93
CA SER A 95 6.98 3.05 0.89
C SER A 95 7.90 3.50 2.03
N SER A 96 8.01 4.81 2.26
CA SER A 96 8.82 5.35 3.36
C SER A 96 8.25 4.97 4.74
N ALA A 97 6.93 5.01 4.92
CA ALA A 97 6.30 4.69 6.19
C ALA A 97 6.42 3.20 6.54
N LEU A 98 6.22 2.30 5.57
CA LEU A 98 6.41 0.86 5.79
C LEU A 98 7.90 0.52 5.99
N ARG A 99 8.81 1.18 5.29
CA ARG A 99 10.25 0.94 5.50
C ARG A 99 10.72 1.35 6.90
N ARG A 100 10.19 2.44 7.46
CA ARG A 100 10.72 3.05 8.69
C ARG A 100 9.87 2.86 9.94
N PHE A 101 8.56 2.67 9.77
CA PHE A 101 7.59 2.70 10.86
C PHE A 101 6.61 1.52 10.78
N ARG A 102 6.93 0.43 10.06
CA ARG A 102 6.08 -0.78 9.95
C ARG A 102 5.51 -1.27 11.29
N PRO A 103 6.26 -1.31 12.41
CA PRO A 103 5.70 -1.73 13.69
C PRO A 103 4.50 -0.89 14.16
N GLU A 104 4.43 0.41 13.82
CA GLU A 104 3.25 1.23 14.13
C GLU A 104 2.01 0.81 13.36
N PHE A 105 2.18 0.29 12.14
CA PHE A 105 1.07 -0.20 11.32
C PHE A 105 0.63 -1.57 11.81
N GLU A 106 1.58 -2.46 12.09
CA GLU A 106 1.33 -3.80 12.63
C GLU A 106 0.60 -3.74 13.99
N ALA A 107 0.93 -2.77 14.84
CA ALA A 107 0.23 -2.56 16.12
C ALA A 107 -1.27 -2.23 15.96
N LEU A 108 -1.72 -1.80 14.78
CA LEU A 108 -3.12 -1.50 14.46
C LEU A 108 -3.79 -2.60 13.62
N ILE A 109 -3.09 -3.70 13.34
CA ILE A 109 -3.65 -4.88 12.69
C ILE A 109 -4.32 -5.75 13.75
N THR A 110 -5.61 -6.02 13.56
CA THR A 110 -6.34 -6.96 14.39
C THR A 110 -6.25 -8.35 13.77
N LEU A 111 -5.74 -9.33 14.52
CA LEU A 111 -5.94 -10.73 14.18
C LEU A 111 -7.42 -11.06 14.37
N ARG A 112 -8.18 -11.09 13.27
CA ARG A 112 -9.53 -11.66 13.29
C ARG A 112 -9.42 -13.14 12.98
N ASP A 113 -10.12 -13.95 13.76
CA ASP A 113 -10.25 -15.37 13.49
C ASP A 113 -10.80 -15.56 12.07
N SER A 114 -10.06 -16.29 11.24
CA SER A 114 -10.54 -16.73 9.94
C SER A 114 -11.74 -17.65 10.15
N ILE A 115 -12.86 -17.36 9.49
CA ILE A 115 -13.97 -18.30 9.43
C ILE A 115 -13.54 -19.45 8.52
N ALA A 116 -13.38 -20.65 9.09
CA ALA A 116 -13.08 -21.84 8.30
C ALA A 116 -14.25 -22.11 7.34
N VAL A 117 -13.98 -22.04 6.03
CA VAL A 117 -14.92 -22.44 4.99
C VAL A 117 -14.44 -23.78 4.44
N SER A 118 -15.21 -24.84 4.65
CA SER A 118 -15.00 -26.12 3.96
C SER A 118 -15.93 -26.19 2.75
N ALA A 119 -15.41 -26.64 1.61
CA ALA A 119 -16.27 -27.02 0.49
C ALA A 119 -17.13 -28.24 0.90
N ALA A 120 -18.40 -28.25 0.48
CA ALA A 120 -19.21 -29.45 0.58
C ALA A 120 -18.66 -30.50 -0.39
N PRO A 121 -18.64 -31.79 -0.02
CA PRO A 121 -18.21 -32.84 -0.93
C PRO A 121 -19.10 -32.84 -2.18
N THR A 122 -18.47 -32.98 -3.34
CA THR A 122 -19.19 -33.12 -4.60
C THR A 122 -19.69 -34.57 -4.74
N PRO A 123 -20.71 -34.83 -5.59
CA PRO A 123 -21.17 -36.20 -5.85
C PRO A 123 -20.09 -37.14 -6.41
N GLU A 124 -18.97 -36.60 -6.86
CA GLU A 124 -17.81 -37.33 -7.40
C GLU A 124 -16.83 -37.78 -6.29
N ASP A 125 -17.00 -37.28 -5.05
CA ASP A 125 -16.14 -37.56 -3.89
C ASP A 125 -16.63 -38.76 -3.03
N VAL A 126 -17.66 -39.50 -3.46
CA VAL A 126 -18.27 -40.65 -2.76
C VAL A 126 -18.00 -41.97 -3.49
#